data_AF-A0A7S3VVV5-F1
#
_entry.id   AF-A0A7S3VVV5-F1
#
_cell.length_a   1.000
_cell.length_b   1.000
_cell.length_c   1.000
_cell.angle_alpha   90.00
_cell.angle_beta   90.00
_cell.angle_gamma   90.00
#
_symmetry.space_group_name_H-M   'P 1'
#
loop_
_entity.id
_entity.type
_entity.pdbx_description
1 polymer ?
#
loop_
_entity_poly.entity_id
_entity_poly.type
_entity_poly.pdbx_seq_one_letter_code
_entity_poly.pdbx_strand_id
1 'polypeptide(L)'
;REGLPLVLKGISATVAPGEKVGVVGRTGSGKSSLVQAITRLVAPPLRSGAIELDGMDISNGPLLAHRESVAVIPQEPVLFSGTVRDNLDPKGAWPDEALWEALRR
;
A
#
# COMPACT_ATOMS: atom_id res chain seq x y z
N ARG A 1 7.73 8.12 -16.48
CA ARG A 1 8.78 8.95 -17.11
C ARG A 1 8.28 9.39 -18.46
N GLU A 2 8.71 10.53 -18.98
CA GLU A 2 8.37 10.93 -20.35
C GLU A 2 8.89 9.90 -21.36
N GLY A 3 8.12 9.68 -22.43
CA GLY A 3 8.47 8.73 -23.50
C GLY A 3 8.30 7.24 -23.20
N LEU A 4 8.00 6.83 -21.96
CA LEU A 4 7.76 5.43 -21.63
C LEU A 4 6.26 5.07 -21.70
N PRO A 5 5.91 3.85 -22.18
CA PRO A 5 4.54 3.40 -22.20
C PRO A 5 3.99 3.27 -20.77
N LEU A 6 2.69 3.52 -20.61
CA LEU A 6 2.00 3.31 -19.34
C LEU A 6 1.91 1.83 -19.01
N VAL A 7 2.19 1.48 -17.74
CA VAL A 7 2.05 0.12 -17.25
C VAL A 7 0.58 -0.22 -16.99
N LEU A 8 -0.13 0.66 -16.30
CA LEU A 8 -1.57 0.53 -16.02
C LEU A 8 -2.37 1.31 -17.07
N LYS A 9 -3.35 0.66 -17.71
CA LYS A 9 -4.17 1.23 -18.79
C LYS A 9 -5.62 0.81 -18.63
N GLY A 10 -6.53 1.78 -18.50
CA GLY A 10 -7.99 1.53 -18.49
C GLY A 10 -8.45 0.53 -17.43
N ILE A 11 -7.82 0.53 -16.24
CA ILE A 11 -8.20 -0.35 -15.15
C ILE A 11 -9.38 0.28 -14.41
N SER A 12 -10.45 -0.49 -14.21
CA SER A 12 -11.60 -0.10 -13.40
C SER A 12 -12.01 -1.29 -12.54
N ALA A 13 -12.07 -1.07 -11.24
CA ALA A 13 -12.46 -2.08 -10.26
C ALA A 13 -13.01 -1.38 -9.01
N THR A 14 -13.89 -2.08 -8.29
CA THR A 14 -14.42 -1.65 -7.00
C THR A 14 -14.26 -2.82 -6.04
N VAL A 15 -13.82 -2.54 -4.83
CA VAL A 15 -13.66 -3.52 -3.75
C VAL A 15 -14.49 -3.05 -2.58
N ALA A 16 -15.45 -3.87 -2.13
CA ALA A 16 -16.32 -3.52 -1.02
C ALA A 16 -15.62 -3.80 0.34
N PRO A 17 -16.05 -3.13 1.43
CA PRO A 17 -15.52 -3.39 2.76
C PRO A 17 -15.62 -4.88 3.15
N GLY A 18 -14.51 -5.46 3.60
CA GLY A 18 -14.41 -6.87 4.00
C GLY A 18 -14.18 -7.86 2.85
N GLU A 19 -14.15 -7.42 1.59
CA GLU A 19 -13.84 -8.29 0.46
C GLU A 19 -12.35 -8.69 0.41
N LYS A 20 -12.11 -9.93 0.00
CA LYS A 20 -10.76 -10.45 -0.29
C LYS A 20 -10.62 -10.63 -1.79
N VAL A 21 -9.83 -9.77 -2.41
CA VAL A 21 -9.62 -9.77 -3.87
C VAL A 21 -8.19 -10.19 -4.21
N GLY A 22 -8.07 -11.17 -5.10
CA GLY A 22 -6.79 -11.60 -5.67
C GLY A 22 -6.53 -10.97 -7.03
N VAL A 23 -5.36 -10.37 -7.22
CA VAL A 23 -4.91 -9.84 -8.52
C VAL A 23 -3.87 -10.78 -9.13
N VAL A 24 -4.22 -11.43 -10.23
CA VAL A 24 -3.37 -12.44 -10.91
C VAL A 24 -2.96 -11.98 -12.31
N GLY A 25 -1.84 -12.53 -12.81
CA GLY A 25 -1.33 -12.23 -14.14
C GLY A 25 0.16 -12.57 -14.29
N ARG A 26 0.64 -12.64 -15.54
CA ARG A 26 2.06 -12.94 -15.84
C ARG A 26 3.01 -11.91 -15.21
N THR A 27 4.28 -12.27 -15.04
CA THR A 27 5.33 -11.31 -14.66
C THR A 27 5.36 -10.14 -15.66
N GLY A 28 5.51 -8.91 -15.16
CA GLY A 28 5.46 -7.70 -15.98
C GLY A 28 4.06 -7.17 -16.31
N SER A 29 2.98 -7.85 -15.88
CA SER A 29 1.59 -7.40 -16.15
C SER A 29 1.15 -6.16 -15.36
N GLY A 30 2.00 -5.59 -14.51
CA GLY A 30 1.68 -4.39 -13.73
C GLY A 30 1.07 -4.62 -12.35
N LYS A 31 1.05 -5.86 -11.82
CA LYS A 31 0.53 -6.15 -10.46
C LYS A 31 1.20 -5.31 -9.37
N SER A 32 2.53 -5.30 -9.33
CA SER A 32 3.29 -4.49 -8.37
C SER A 32 3.06 -2.99 -8.59
N SER A 33 2.89 -2.56 -9.86
CA SER A 33 2.57 -1.18 -10.19
C SER A 33 1.17 -0.77 -9.71
N LEU A 34 0.19 -1.68 -9.75
CA LEU A 34 -1.14 -1.47 -9.18
C LEU A 34 -1.07 -1.25 -7.66
N VAL A 35 -0.34 -2.12 -6.95
CA VAL A 35 -0.11 -1.97 -5.51
C VAL A 35 0.58 -0.65 -5.18
N GLN A 36 1.61 -0.27 -5.95
CA GLN A 36 2.32 1.00 -5.77
C GLN A 36 1.42 2.23 -6.01
N ALA A 37 0.49 2.14 -6.97
CA ALA A 37 -0.47 3.21 -7.26
C ALA A 37 -1.48 3.39 -6.11
N ILE A 38 -2.07 2.29 -5.63
CA ILE A 38 -3.03 2.31 -4.51
C ILE A 38 -2.38 2.85 -3.23
N THR A 39 -1.14 2.49 -2.96
CA THR A 39 -0.43 2.81 -1.71
C THR A 39 0.31 4.15 -1.76
N ARG A 40 0.30 4.82 -2.93
CA ARG A 40 1.07 6.06 -3.19
C ARG A 40 2.54 5.94 -2.76
N LEU A 41 3.17 4.79 -3.04
CA LEU A 41 4.60 4.55 -2.74
C LEU A 41 5.52 5.26 -3.74
N VAL A 42 5.05 5.57 -4.95
CA VAL A 42 5.79 6.30 -5.99
C VAL A 42 5.01 7.54 -6.44
N ALA A 43 5.72 8.62 -6.76
CA ALA A 43 5.15 9.82 -7.39
C ALA A 43 5.37 9.79 -8.92
N PRO A 44 4.51 10.36 -9.80
CA PRO A 44 3.19 10.98 -9.61
C PRO A 44 2.03 9.98 -9.75
N PRO A 45 0.85 10.27 -9.18
CA PRO A 45 -0.12 9.25 -8.76
C PRO A 45 -0.82 8.55 -9.92
N LEU A 46 -1.20 9.26 -10.99
CA LEU A 46 -1.87 8.71 -12.15
C LEU A 46 -1.60 9.63 -13.35
N ARG A 47 -1.66 9.10 -14.57
CA ARG A 47 -1.72 9.95 -15.78
C ARG A 47 -3.15 10.40 -16.08
N SER A 48 -4.13 9.57 -15.73
CA SER A 48 -5.56 9.79 -15.91
C SER A 48 -6.34 8.89 -14.96
N GLY A 49 -7.60 9.24 -14.71
CA GLY A 49 -8.47 8.54 -13.75
C GLY A 49 -8.21 8.95 -12.30
N ALA A 50 -8.86 8.26 -11.37
CA ALA A 50 -8.74 8.46 -9.94
C ALA A 50 -8.72 7.10 -9.22
N ILE A 51 -8.15 7.09 -8.01
CA ILE A 51 -8.31 5.99 -7.06
C ILE A 51 -8.98 6.60 -5.84
N GLU A 52 -10.08 6.01 -5.41
CA GLU A 52 -10.85 6.48 -4.27
C GLU A 52 -10.79 5.46 -3.14
N LEU A 53 -10.63 5.95 -1.91
CA LEU A 53 -10.74 5.18 -0.68
C LEU A 53 -11.81 5.85 0.17
N ASP A 54 -12.84 5.10 0.58
CA ASP A 54 -14.00 5.60 1.33
C ASP A 54 -14.69 6.82 0.68
N GLY A 55 -14.75 6.83 -0.66
CA GLY A 55 -15.35 7.90 -1.45
C GLY A 55 -14.49 9.17 -1.57
N MET A 56 -13.25 9.15 -1.09
CA MET A 56 -12.30 10.25 -1.22
C MET A 56 -11.19 9.88 -2.19
N ASP A 57 -10.95 10.76 -3.17
CA ASP A 57 -9.80 10.63 -4.07
C ASP A 57 -8.49 10.73 -3.25
N ILE A 58 -7.70 9.67 -3.30
CA ILE A 58 -6.46 9.54 -2.52
C ILE A 58 -5.41 10.56 -2.95
N SER A 59 -5.56 11.22 -4.10
CA SER A 59 -4.67 12.28 -4.57
C SER A 59 -4.93 13.65 -3.92
N ASN A 60 -6.14 13.87 -3.40
CA ASN A 60 -6.60 15.16 -2.89
C ASN A 60 -6.38 15.37 -1.37
N GLY A 61 -5.63 14.48 -0.70
CA GLY A 61 -5.37 14.54 0.74
C GLY A 61 -3.90 14.40 1.15
N PRO A 62 -3.58 14.64 2.45
CA PRO A 62 -2.23 14.47 2.99
C PRO A 62 -1.73 13.04 2.77
N LEU A 63 -0.52 12.92 2.20
CA LEU A 63 0.08 11.62 1.92
C LEU A 63 0.23 10.75 3.17
N LEU A 64 0.52 11.37 4.32
CA LEU A 64 0.68 10.65 5.59
C LEU A 64 -0.64 10.03 6.04
N ALA A 65 -1.76 10.75 5.96
CA ALA A 65 -3.08 10.25 6.33
C ALA A 65 -3.48 9.03 5.48
N HIS A 66 -3.22 9.08 4.16
CA HIS A 66 -3.44 7.93 3.28
C HIS A 66 -2.56 6.73 3.63
N ARG A 67 -1.30 6.97 4.01
CA ARG A 67 -0.37 5.90 4.40
C ARG A 67 -0.68 5.29 5.76
N GLU A 68 -1.37 6.02 6.63
CA GLU A 68 -1.85 5.51 7.91
C GLU A 68 -3.13 4.67 7.76
N SER A 69 -3.92 4.87 6.69
CA SER A 69 -5.13 4.08 6.41
C SER A 69 -4.87 2.80 5.59
N VAL A 70 -3.67 2.60 5.04
CA VAL A 70 -3.34 1.46 4.18
C VAL A 70 -2.07 0.76 4.67
N ALA A 71 -2.18 -0.54 4.96
CA ALA A 71 -1.04 -1.39 5.27
C ALA A 71 -0.50 -2.10 4.01
N VAL A 72 0.83 -2.21 3.90
CA VAL A 72 1.50 -2.89 2.79
C VAL A 72 2.50 -3.89 3.34
N ILE A 73 2.35 -5.15 2.93
CA ILE A 73 3.33 -6.20 3.18
C ILE A 73 4.18 -6.34 1.91
N PRO A 74 5.47 -5.97 1.93
CA PRO A 74 6.32 -6.08 0.75
C PRO A 74 6.60 -7.55 0.41
N GLN A 75 6.93 -7.81 -0.85
CA GLN A 75 7.32 -9.16 -1.29
C GLN A 75 8.60 -9.66 -0.60
N GLU A 76 9.53 -8.75 -0.34
CA GLU A 76 10.75 -9.00 0.42
C GLU A 76 10.69 -8.16 1.71
N PRO A 77 10.72 -8.79 2.90
CA PRO A 77 10.73 -8.05 4.16
C PRO A 77 12.05 -7.29 4.31
N VAL A 78 11.96 -6.07 4.83
CA VAL A 78 13.15 -5.27 5.21
C VAL A 78 13.20 -5.22 6.73
N LEU A 79 14.31 -5.68 7.30
CA LEU A 79 14.60 -5.56 8.71
C LEU A 79 15.62 -4.44 8.92
N PHE A 80 15.36 -3.58 9.89
CA PHE A 80 16.28 -2.55 10.34
C PHE A 80 17.15 -3.10 11.48
N SER A 81 18.39 -2.63 11.56
CA SER A 81 19.26 -2.91 12.70
C SER A 81 18.59 -2.42 13.99
N GLY A 82 18.44 -3.29 14.96
CA GLY A 82 17.75 -3.00 16.21
C GLY A 82 17.16 -4.26 16.83
N THR A 83 16.30 -4.07 17.82
CA THR A 83 15.54 -5.14 18.45
C THR A 83 14.34 -5.54 17.59
N VAL A 84 13.71 -6.67 17.95
CA VAL A 84 12.41 -7.06 17.39
C VAL A 84 11.38 -5.97 17.67
N ARG A 85 11.42 -5.34 18.86
CA ARG A 85 10.52 -4.23 19.21
C ARG A 85 10.68 -3.07 18.24
N ASP A 86 11.91 -2.67 17.94
CA ASP A 86 12.19 -1.53 17.05
C ASP A 86 11.66 -1.78 15.62
N ASN A 87 11.66 -3.04 15.18
CA ASN A 87 11.11 -3.42 13.88
C ASN A 87 9.57 -3.53 13.87
N LEU A 88 8.94 -3.87 15.01
CA LEU A 88 7.48 -3.96 15.13
C LEU A 88 6.82 -2.59 15.35
N ASP A 89 7.46 -1.73 16.14
CA ASP A 89 6.95 -0.42 16.50
C ASP A 89 8.07 0.62 16.52
N PRO A 90 8.53 1.09 15.34
CA PRO A 90 9.63 2.05 15.24
C PRO A 90 9.35 3.39 15.92
N LYS A 91 8.08 3.71 16.21
CA LYS A 91 7.66 4.97 16.84
C LYS A 91 7.41 4.82 18.35
N GLY A 92 7.45 3.60 18.89
CA GLY A 92 7.08 3.34 20.29
C GLY A 92 5.63 3.72 20.60
N ALA A 93 4.74 3.62 19.62
CA ALA A 93 3.34 4.03 19.73
C ALA A 93 2.46 3.00 20.48
N TRP A 94 2.94 1.77 20.70
CA TRP A 94 2.15 0.66 21.20
C TRP A 94 2.73 0.04 22.49
N PRO A 95 1.87 -0.39 23.42
CA PRO A 95 2.30 -1.10 24.63
C PRO A 95 2.72 -2.54 24.32
N ASP A 96 3.59 -3.10 25.17
CA ASP A 96 4.15 -4.45 25.02
C ASP A 96 3.07 -5.52 24.86
N GLU A 97 1.99 -5.42 25.63
CA GLU A 97 0.87 -6.37 25.57
C GLU A 97 0.25 -6.45 24.17
N ALA A 98 0.07 -5.31 23.50
CA ALA A 98 -0.49 -5.25 22.15
C ALA A 98 0.48 -5.84 21.11
N LEU A 99 1.78 -5.59 21.27
CA LEU A 99 2.81 -6.17 20.41
C LEU A 99 2.88 -7.69 20.57
N TRP A 100 2.79 -8.19 21.81
CA TRP A 100 2.73 -9.63 22.08
C TRP A 100 1.48 -10.29 21.53
N GLU A 101 0.32 -9.64 21.60
CA GLU A 101 -0.90 -10.16 20.98
C GLU A 101 -0.76 -10.27 19.46
N ALA A 102 -0.20 -9.25 18.80
CA ALA A 102 0.03 -9.24 17.36
C ALA A 102 0.97 -10.37 16.90
N LEU A 103 1.95 -10.76 17.72
CA LEU A 103 2.89 -11.85 17.41
C LEU A 103 2.33 -13.26 17.62
N ARG A 104 1.26 -13.42 18.41
CA ARG A 104 0.67 -14.74 18.72
C ARG A 104 -0.40 -15.17 17.71
N ARG A 105 -0.94 -14.23 16.93
CA ARG A 105 -1.94 -14.48 15.89
C ARG A 105 -1.26 -14.84 14.58
#